data_AF-A0A1I8CYX6-F1
#
_entry.id   AF-A0A1I8CYX6-F1
#
_cell.length_a   1.000
_cell.length_b   1.000
_cell.length_c   1.000
_cell.angle_alpha   90.00
_cell.angle_beta   90.00
_cell.angle_gamma   90.00
#
_symmetry.space_group_name_H-M   'P 1'
#
loop_
_entity.id
_entity.type
_entity.pdbx_description
1 polymer ?
#
loop_
_entity_poly.entity_id
_entity_poly.type
_entity_poly.pdbx_seq_one_letter_code
_entity_poly.pdbx_strand_id
1 'polypeptide(L)'
;MEGIMKCENNLCFGLDDTLSFLLKKLNNPAGLNKEFNEIPKKRVSAGTIYLKLTFKRTILICPNNSALNIQNISKNRSNYILPYEDTRVSIQPTTHNINGYINASHIKIPLGGNNVLEYLITQNPLQNTINDFYQMVWEKNIHVIAMIQKQSNASTIPTYWPSNINEKLKLASFSVRLRSSNKSTSVLALKCLRSGRKRTIYHIKFTDVDDCCTPISSDSFLGFVDTVGKVIDIGGGDIVGGSTAEVEVAE
;
A
#
# COMPACT_ATOMS: atom_id res chain seq x y z
N MET A 1 -40.00 -9.08 1.00
CA MET A 1 -40.09 -8.28 2.24
C MET A 1 -39.05 -8.83 3.20
N GLU A 2 -37.94 -8.13 3.28
CA GLU A 2 -36.86 -8.14 4.29
C GLU A 2 -35.77 -7.28 3.62
N GLY A 3 -35.60 -5.98 3.86
CA GLY A 3 -36.05 -5.17 4.97
C GLY A 3 -34.89 -4.69 5.85
N ILE A 4 -33.68 -4.45 5.32
CA ILE A 4 -32.67 -3.69 6.06
C ILE A 4 -31.83 -2.83 5.10
N MET A 5 -32.15 -1.54 5.02
CA MET A 5 -31.16 -0.49 4.76
C MET A 5 -31.63 0.78 5.48
N LYS A 6 -31.06 1.02 6.66
CA LYS A 6 -31.13 2.32 7.34
C LYS A 6 -29.71 2.72 7.66
N CYS A 7 -29.22 3.76 6.97
CA CYS A 7 -28.02 4.48 7.38
C CYS A 7 -28.17 5.97 7.05
N GLU A 8 -28.27 6.80 8.11
CA GLU A 8 -27.97 8.22 8.06
C GLU A 8 -26.49 8.44 8.43
N ASN A 9 -25.85 9.46 7.85
CA ASN A 9 -24.42 9.83 7.98
C ASN A 9 -23.40 8.91 7.28
N ASN A 10 -23.56 8.86 5.95
CA ASN A 10 -22.60 8.47 4.91
C ASN A 10 -22.77 7.07 4.30
N LEU A 11 -23.66 7.08 3.29
CA LEU A 11 -23.76 6.24 2.09
C LEU A 11 -24.06 4.75 2.28
N CYS A 12 -25.35 4.41 2.38
CA CYS A 12 -25.87 3.15 1.87
C CYS A 12 -26.85 3.43 0.72
N PHE A 13 -26.30 3.43 -0.48
CA PHE A 13 -27.03 3.53 -1.74
C PHE A 13 -27.11 2.13 -2.33
N GLY A 14 -28.22 1.76 -2.99
CA GLY A 14 -28.18 0.61 -3.89
C GLY A 14 -27.09 0.78 -4.96
N LEU A 15 -26.72 -0.30 -5.66
CA LEU A 15 -25.77 -0.22 -6.79
C LEU A 15 -26.20 0.86 -7.80
N ASP A 16 -27.50 0.92 -8.10
CA ASP A 16 -28.09 1.90 -9.03
C ASP A 16 -28.05 3.33 -8.50
N ASP A 17 -28.29 3.51 -7.19
CA ASP A 17 -28.22 4.82 -6.54
C ASP A 17 -26.77 5.33 -6.49
N THR A 18 -25.81 4.44 -6.24
CA THR A 18 -24.38 4.74 -6.25
C THR A 18 -23.94 5.16 -7.64
N LEU A 19 -24.32 4.40 -8.66
CA LEU A 19 -24.04 4.72 -10.05
C LEU A 19 -24.66 6.07 -10.44
N SER A 20 -25.93 6.28 -10.12
CA SER A 20 -26.64 7.54 -10.38
C SER A 20 -25.95 8.74 -9.71
N PHE A 21 -25.49 8.56 -8.46
CA PHE A 21 -24.76 9.58 -7.73
C PHE A 21 -23.40 9.89 -8.37
N LEU A 22 -22.63 8.87 -8.76
CA LEU A 22 -21.35 9.03 -9.45
C LEU A 22 -21.51 9.72 -10.80
N LEU A 23 -22.51 9.34 -11.60
CA LEU A 23 -22.83 9.99 -12.87
C LEU A 23 -23.22 11.46 -12.67
N LYS A 24 -23.99 11.78 -11.64
CA LYS A 24 -24.34 13.16 -11.29
C LYS A 24 -23.10 13.99 -10.92
N LYS A 25 -22.15 13.41 -10.19
CA LYS A 25 -20.86 14.07 -9.88
C LYS A 25 -20.01 14.28 -11.13
N LEU A 26 -19.93 13.28 -12.01
CA LEU A 26 -19.16 13.36 -13.25
C LEU A 26 -19.69 14.47 -14.18
N ASN A 27 -21.01 14.66 -14.20
CA ASN A 27 -21.67 15.75 -14.94
C ASN A 27 -21.53 17.14 -14.29
N ASN A 28 -20.83 17.27 -13.14
CA ASN A 28 -20.56 18.54 -12.46
C ASN A 28 -19.06 18.70 -12.13
N PRO A 29 -18.22 19.02 -13.13
CA PRO A 29 -16.77 19.10 -12.95
C PRO A 29 -16.36 20.20 -11.95
N ALA A 30 -17.09 21.32 -11.88
CA ALA A 30 -16.83 22.38 -10.92
C ALA A 30 -17.03 21.92 -9.46
N GLY A 31 -18.11 21.16 -9.22
CA GLY A 31 -18.36 20.54 -7.93
C GLY A 31 -17.29 19.54 -7.54
N LEU A 32 -16.90 18.65 -8.47
CA LEU A 32 -15.85 17.65 -8.24
C LEU A 32 -14.49 18.31 -7.93
N ASN A 33 -14.11 19.33 -8.70
CA ASN A 33 -12.88 20.10 -8.46
C ASN A 33 -12.90 20.79 -7.10
N LYS A 34 -14.05 21.36 -6.70
CA LYS A 34 -14.22 21.95 -5.37
C LYS A 34 -14.01 20.90 -4.29
N GLU A 35 -14.66 19.73 -4.40
CA GLU A 35 -14.49 18.63 -3.43
C GLU A 35 -13.03 18.18 -3.32
N PHE A 36 -12.34 17.99 -4.45
CA PHE A 36 -10.93 17.60 -4.51
C PHE A 36 -10.04 18.62 -3.80
N ASN A 37 -10.25 19.92 -4.04
CA ASN A 37 -9.49 21.01 -3.44
C ASN A 37 -9.73 21.16 -1.92
N GLU A 38 -10.81 20.61 -1.38
CA GLU A 38 -11.06 20.59 0.07
C GLU A 38 -10.33 19.44 0.79
N ILE A 39 -9.86 18.39 0.07
CA ILE A 39 -9.20 17.23 0.69
C ILE A 39 -8.01 17.62 1.59
N PRO A 40 -7.08 18.50 1.16
CA PRO A 40 -5.94 18.87 2.00
C PRO A 40 -6.36 19.56 3.31
N LYS A 41 -7.50 20.29 3.31
CA LYS A 41 -8.01 21.01 4.49
C LYS A 41 -8.59 20.07 5.55
N LYS A 42 -8.98 18.86 5.16
CA LYS A 42 -9.50 17.81 6.04
C LYS A 42 -8.40 16.95 6.66
N ARG A 43 -7.12 17.17 6.33
CA ARG A 43 -6.00 16.46 6.93
C ARG A 43 -5.78 16.97 8.37
N VAL A 44 -6.38 16.28 9.34
CA VAL A 44 -6.33 16.69 10.77
C VAL A 44 -4.96 16.36 11.43
N SER A 45 -4.13 15.52 10.83
CA SER A 45 -2.90 14.98 11.47
C SER A 45 -1.60 15.15 10.69
N ALA A 46 -1.60 15.82 9.53
CA ALA A 46 -0.36 16.29 8.89
C ALA A 46 0.19 17.51 9.62
N GLY A 47 0.33 17.43 10.94
CA GLY A 47 0.74 18.52 11.78
C GLY A 47 2.00 19.16 11.22
N THR A 48 1.93 20.42 10.81
CA THR A 48 3.06 21.36 10.89
C THR A 48 4.40 20.91 10.24
N ILE A 49 4.42 19.90 9.35
CA ILE A 49 5.66 19.41 8.72
C ILE A 49 6.07 20.34 7.56
N TYR A 50 5.10 20.94 6.88
CA TYR A 50 5.38 21.81 5.72
C TYR A 50 6.00 23.17 6.08
N LEU A 51 5.74 23.72 7.27
CA LEU A 51 6.13 25.11 7.58
C LEU A 51 7.46 25.27 8.32
N LYS A 52 8.00 24.21 8.93
CA LYS A 52 9.24 24.32 9.73
C LYS A 52 10.53 24.10 8.92
N LEU A 53 10.44 23.49 7.74
CA LEU A 53 11.60 23.17 6.89
C LEU A 53 12.11 24.36 6.06
N THR A 54 11.33 25.44 5.93
CA THR A 54 11.64 26.54 5.00
C THR A 54 12.51 27.65 5.58
N PHE A 55 12.86 27.66 6.87
CA PHE A 55 13.51 28.86 7.45
C PHE A 55 14.85 28.69 8.17
N LYS A 56 15.29 27.47 8.54
CA LYS A 56 16.67 27.27 9.03
C LYS A 56 17.14 25.88 8.67
N ARG A 57 18.40 25.77 8.24
CA ARG A 57 19.19 24.53 8.03
C ARG A 57 19.43 23.76 9.34
N THR A 58 18.40 23.63 10.17
CA THR A 58 18.44 22.90 11.43
C THR A 58 17.40 21.81 11.30
N ILE A 59 17.87 20.56 11.24
CA ILE A 59 17.04 19.37 11.38
C ILE A 59 16.31 19.51 12.71
N LEU A 60 15.10 20.06 12.64
CA LEU A 60 14.19 20.07 13.77
C LEU A 60 13.80 18.62 13.96
N ILE A 61 14.47 17.99 14.92
CA ILE A 61 14.09 16.71 15.49
C ILE A 61 12.66 16.91 15.97
N CYS A 62 11.68 16.50 15.16
CA CYS A 62 10.31 16.31 15.60
C CYS A 62 10.35 15.01 16.41
N PRO A 63 10.41 15.06 17.75
CA PRO A 63 10.72 13.87 18.55
C PRO A 63 9.65 12.78 18.42
N ASN A 64 8.46 13.17 17.95
CA ASN A 64 7.30 12.31 17.81
C ASN A 64 7.03 11.85 16.37
N ASN A 65 7.97 12.04 15.43
CA ASN A 65 7.84 11.50 14.08
C ASN A 65 9.05 10.64 13.71
N SER A 66 8.85 9.32 13.75
CA SER A 66 9.85 8.31 13.45
C SER A 66 10.44 8.48 12.04
N ALA A 67 9.66 8.97 11.07
CA ALA A 67 10.10 9.17 9.69
C ALA A 67 11.17 10.26 9.53
N LEU A 68 11.19 11.24 10.44
CA LEU A 68 12.12 12.36 10.45
C LEU A 68 13.37 12.13 11.32
N ASN A 69 13.45 10.98 12.00
CA ASN A 69 14.64 10.62 12.76
C ASN A 69 15.82 10.46 11.79
N ILE A 70 16.98 11.02 12.13
CA ILE A 70 18.22 10.98 11.33
C ILE A 70 18.57 9.55 10.87
N GLN A 71 18.29 8.55 11.70
CA GLN A 71 18.54 7.13 11.38
C GLN A 71 17.60 6.56 10.30
N ASN A 72 16.47 7.21 10.05
CA ASN A 72 15.39 6.74 9.17
C ASN A 72 15.24 7.55 7.89
N ILE A 73 15.84 8.75 7.81
CA ILE A 73 15.77 9.61 6.62
C ILE A 73 16.19 8.84 5.35
N SER A 74 17.26 8.04 5.42
CA SER A 74 17.75 7.23 4.30
C SER A 74 16.86 6.03 3.94
N LYS A 75 15.78 5.79 4.68
CA LYS A 75 14.78 4.74 4.40
C LYS A 75 13.55 5.32 3.69
N ASN A 76 13.50 6.62 3.45
CA ASN A 76 12.42 7.29 2.73
C ASN A 76 12.83 7.56 1.27
N ARG A 77 11.98 7.20 0.31
CA ARG A 77 12.17 7.50 -1.11
C ARG A 77 11.96 8.99 -1.41
N SER A 78 11.08 9.64 -0.67
CA SER A 78 10.77 11.07 -0.76
C SER A 78 10.87 11.74 0.61
N ASN A 79 11.32 13.00 0.62
CA ASN A 79 11.31 13.84 1.82
C ASN A 79 9.91 14.43 2.12
N TYR A 80 8.96 14.28 1.19
CA TYR A 80 7.63 14.89 1.27
C TYR A 80 6.52 13.89 1.58
N ILE A 81 6.72 12.62 1.23
CA ILE A 81 5.74 11.54 1.41
C ILE A 81 6.25 10.64 2.54
N LEU A 82 5.76 10.94 3.74
CA LEU A 82 6.15 10.26 4.98
C LEU A 82 4.88 9.71 5.67
N PRO A 83 4.96 8.55 6.34
CA PRO A 83 3.81 8.02 7.07
C PRO A 83 3.51 8.90 8.29
N TYR A 84 2.24 8.99 8.66
CA TYR A 84 1.88 9.60 9.96
C TYR A 84 2.25 8.67 11.10
N GLU A 85 2.68 9.23 12.22
CA GLU A 85 3.10 8.41 13.37
C GLU A 85 1.96 7.50 13.86
N ASP A 86 0.72 8.01 13.92
CA ASP A 86 -0.44 7.28 14.46
C ASP A 86 -0.89 6.11 13.57
N THR A 87 -0.55 6.13 12.28
CA THR A 87 -0.95 5.10 11.32
C THR A 87 0.23 4.34 10.74
N ARG A 88 1.47 4.66 11.09
CA ARG A 88 2.63 4.00 10.48
C ARG A 88 2.65 2.51 10.81
N VAL A 89 3.18 1.75 9.88
CA VAL A 89 3.52 0.35 10.13
C VAL A 89 4.81 0.30 10.96
N SER A 90 4.84 -0.57 11.97
CA SER A 90 6.05 -0.90 12.72
C SER A 90 6.37 -2.39 12.56
N ILE A 91 7.64 -2.69 12.27
CA ILE A 91 8.19 -4.05 12.27
C ILE A 91 9.02 -4.31 13.53
N GLN A 92 9.31 -5.57 13.84
CA GLN A 92 10.15 -5.91 14.98
C GLN A 92 11.57 -5.35 14.80
N PRO A 93 12.13 -4.68 15.83
CA PRO A 93 13.51 -4.21 15.79
C PRO A 93 14.52 -5.30 15.45
N THR A 94 15.54 -4.94 14.66
CA THR A 94 16.68 -5.79 14.33
C THR A 94 17.99 -5.03 14.55
N THR A 95 19.12 -5.73 14.46
CA THR A 95 20.46 -5.12 14.52
C THR A 95 20.69 -4.06 13.44
N HIS A 96 20.00 -4.16 12.31
CA HIS A 96 20.11 -3.22 11.18
C HIS A 96 18.96 -2.20 11.14
N ASN A 97 17.87 -2.46 11.86
CA ASN A 97 16.72 -1.58 11.97
C ASN A 97 16.23 -1.52 13.43
N ILE A 98 16.96 -0.77 14.27
CA ILE A 98 16.80 -0.76 15.72
C ILE A 98 15.46 -0.20 16.21
N ASN A 99 14.77 0.59 15.39
CA ASN A 99 13.50 1.24 15.73
C ASN A 99 12.32 0.63 14.97
N GLY A 100 12.56 -0.38 14.13
CA GLY A 100 11.50 -1.04 13.36
C GLY A 100 10.78 -0.12 12.38
N TYR A 101 11.44 0.95 11.92
CA TYR A 101 10.86 1.92 11.00
C TYR A 101 10.84 1.38 9.57
N ILE A 102 9.70 1.54 8.91
CA ILE A 102 9.50 1.38 7.47
C ILE A 102 8.51 2.46 7.00
N ASN A 103 8.72 3.02 5.81
CA ASN A 103 7.80 4.01 5.24
C ASN A 103 6.56 3.31 4.67
N ALA A 104 5.62 3.00 5.56
CA ALA A 104 4.33 2.40 5.25
C ALA A 104 3.28 2.85 6.28
N SER A 105 2.00 2.86 5.88
CA SER A 105 0.86 3.24 6.73
C SER A 105 -0.26 2.21 6.65
N HIS A 106 -0.92 1.96 7.78
CA HIS A 106 -2.22 1.29 7.85
C HIS A 106 -3.31 2.23 7.33
N ILE A 107 -4.12 1.74 6.39
CA ILE A 107 -5.33 2.40 5.90
C ILE A 107 -6.51 1.53 6.29
N LYS A 108 -7.49 2.12 6.97
CA LYS A 108 -8.72 1.46 7.39
C LYS A 108 -9.90 2.18 6.78
N ILE A 109 -10.68 1.46 5.98
CA ILE A 109 -11.87 1.98 5.31
C ILE A 109 -13.10 1.29 5.92
N PRO A 110 -13.90 2.00 6.73
CA PRO A 110 -15.14 1.43 7.25
C PRO A 110 -16.16 1.28 6.11
N LEU A 111 -16.67 0.07 5.92
CA LEU A 111 -17.68 -0.25 4.89
C LEU A 111 -19.12 -0.19 5.41
N GLY A 112 -19.31 0.23 6.66
CA GLY A 112 -20.59 0.17 7.36
C GLY A 112 -20.72 -1.08 8.24
N GLY A 113 -21.51 -0.96 9.32
CA GLY A 113 -21.58 -2.00 10.36
C GLY A 113 -20.22 -2.24 11.04
N ASN A 114 -19.90 -3.51 11.28
CA ASN A 114 -18.61 -3.93 11.87
C ASN A 114 -17.54 -4.27 10.81
N ASN A 115 -17.81 -4.01 9.52
CA ASN A 115 -16.91 -4.36 8.43
C ASN A 115 -15.92 -3.23 8.16
N VAL A 116 -14.63 -3.56 8.17
CA VAL A 116 -13.54 -2.63 7.87
C VAL A 116 -12.60 -3.30 6.87
N LEU A 117 -12.32 -2.62 5.76
CA LEU A 117 -11.21 -3.01 4.88
C LEU A 117 -9.92 -2.44 5.46
N GLU A 118 -8.87 -3.26 5.50
CA GLU A 118 -7.55 -2.86 5.98
C GLU A 118 -6.50 -3.09 4.89
N TYR A 119 -5.76 -2.04 4.56
CA TYR A 119 -4.67 -2.04 3.60
C TYR A 119 -3.40 -1.52 4.27
N LEU A 120 -2.26 -1.93 3.73
CA LEU A 120 -0.98 -1.31 4.00
C LEU A 120 -0.51 -0.58 2.75
N ILE A 121 -0.37 0.74 2.81
CA ILE A 121 0.21 1.50 1.70
C ILE A 121 1.67 1.77 2.04
N THR A 122 2.57 1.54 1.09
CA THR A 122 4.02 1.72 1.26
C THR A 122 4.63 2.36 0.03
N GLN A 123 5.76 3.03 0.23
CA GLN A 123 6.62 3.42 -0.89
C GLN A 123 7.16 2.18 -1.63
N ASN A 124 7.56 2.37 -2.89
CA ASN A 124 8.46 1.42 -3.57
C ASN A 124 9.76 1.20 -2.76
N PRO A 125 10.12 -0.06 -2.41
CA PRO A 125 11.32 -0.33 -1.62
C PRO A 125 12.57 0.31 -2.21
N LEU A 126 13.43 0.82 -1.34
CA LEU A 126 14.80 1.21 -1.66
C LEU A 126 15.72 0.01 -1.49
N GLN A 127 16.89 0.03 -2.14
CA GLN A 127 17.86 -1.07 -2.08
C GLN A 127 18.21 -1.48 -0.63
N ASN A 128 18.38 -0.51 0.26
CA ASN A 128 18.68 -0.69 1.68
C ASN A 128 17.47 -1.09 2.54
N THR A 129 16.25 -1.11 1.99
CA THR A 129 15.00 -1.41 2.71
C THR A 129 14.30 -2.68 2.22
N ILE A 130 14.85 -3.39 1.21
CA ILE A 130 14.23 -4.61 0.66
C ILE A 130 14.04 -5.69 1.74
N ASN A 131 15.03 -5.88 2.62
CA ASN A 131 14.88 -6.85 3.71
C ASN A 131 13.76 -6.44 4.68
N ASP A 132 13.67 -5.16 5.02
CA ASP A 132 12.65 -4.61 5.91
C ASP A 132 11.25 -4.73 5.29
N PHE A 133 11.13 -4.53 3.98
CA PHE A 133 9.90 -4.78 3.22
C PHE A 133 9.41 -6.22 3.37
N TYR A 134 10.28 -7.22 3.15
CA TYR A 134 9.88 -8.62 3.34
C TYR A 134 9.68 -9.01 4.80
N GLN A 135 10.35 -8.33 5.74
CA GLN A 135 10.05 -8.45 7.16
C GLN A 135 8.63 -7.97 7.47
N MET A 136 8.23 -6.81 6.92
CA MET A 136 6.85 -6.31 7.01
C MET A 136 5.86 -7.31 6.39
N VAL A 137 6.10 -7.77 5.17
CA VAL A 137 5.28 -8.79 4.48
C VAL A 137 5.08 -10.03 5.36
N TRP A 138 6.15 -10.49 5.99
CA TRP A 138 6.10 -11.64 6.89
C TRP A 138 5.36 -11.36 8.19
N GLU A 139 5.68 -10.29 8.90
CA GLU A 139 5.13 -9.99 10.22
C GLU A 139 3.65 -9.60 10.16
N LYS A 140 3.24 -8.91 9.09
CA LYS A 140 1.84 -8.48 8.89
C LYS A 140 1.00 -9.51 8.14
N ASN A 141 1.54 -10.70 7.90
CA ASN A 141 0.84 -11.80 7.25
C ASN A 141 0.24 -11.42 5.89
N ILE A 142 0.97 -10.63 5.11
CA ILE A 142 0.58 -10.18 3.78
C ILE A 142 0.69 -11.37 2.82
N HIS A 143 -0.32 -11.54 1.98
CA HIS A 143 -0.35 -12.56 0.92
C HIS A 143 -0.40 -11.95 -0.48
N VAL A 144 -0.84 -10.70 -0.59
CA VAL A 144 -0.99 -9.99 -1.87
C VAL A 144 -0.23 -8.68 -1.82
N ILE A 145 0.61 -8.46 -2.83
CA ILE A 145 1.29 -7.20 -3.10
C ILE A 145 0.72 -6.68 -4.40
N ALA A 146 -0.02 -5.57 -4.34
CA ALA A 146 -0.49 -4.83 -5.48
C ALA A 146 0.50 -3.70 -5.78
N MET A 147 1.05 -3.69 -6.99
CA MET A 147 2.02 -2.71 -7.42
C MET A 147 1.49 -1.93 -8.61
N ILE A 148 1.31 -0.63 -8.44
CA ILE A 148 1.05 0.27 -9.55
C ILE A 148 2.40 0.83 -10.00
N GLN A 149 2.81 0.53 -11.22
CA GLN A 149 4.12 0.90 -11.72
C GLN A 149 3.99 1.76 -12.98
N LYS A 150 4.46 3.00 -12.87
CA LYS A 150 4.66 3.86 -14.04
C LYS A 150 5.87 3.38 -14.85
N GLN A 151 5.73 3.31 -16.18
CA GLN A 151 6.81 2.84 -17.06
C GLN A 151 8.07 3.71 -16.95
N SER A 152 7.93 5.03 -16.75
CA SER A 152 9.07 5.95 -16.60
C SER A 152 9.91 5.71 -15.36
N ASN A 153 9.31 5.20 -14.28
CA ASN A 153 9.98 5.04 -12.99
C ASN A 153 10.49 3.60 -12.79
N ALA A 154 10.28 2.72 -13.78
CA ALA A 154 10.72 1.34 -13.73
C ALA A 154 12.22 1.18 -13.45
N SER A 155 13.06 2.11 -13.93
CA SER A 155 14.51 2.06 -13.75
C SER A 155 15.01 2.55 -12.39
N THR A 156 14.18 3.30 -11.63
CA THR A 156 14.54 3.84 -10.31
C THR A 156 14.11 2.91 -9.16
N ILE A 157 13.25 1.94 -9.47
CA ILE A 157 12.76 0.95 -8.51
C ILE A 157 13.72 -0.26 -8.56
N PRO A 158 14.43 -0.57 -7.46
CA PRO A 158 15.29 -1.74 -7.42
C PRO A 158 14.44 -3.00 -7.54
N THR A 159 15.00 -4.02 -8.19
CA THR A 159 14.38 -5.34 -8.29
C THR A 159 14.30 -5.98 -6.90
N TYR A 160 13.15 -5.88 -6.25
CA TYR A 160 12.90 -6.51 -4.95
C TYR A 160 12.21 -7.87 -5.07
N TRP A 161 11.94 -8.37 -6.27
CA TRP A 161 11.42 -9.72 -6.51
C TRP A 161 12.15 -10.38 -7.69
N PRO A 162 12.38 -11.71 -7.65
CA PRO A 162 13.04 -12.41 -8.76
C PRO A 162 12.21 -12.39 -10.05
N SER A 163 12.87 -12.23 -11.19
CA SER A 163 12.21 -12.11 -12.51
C SER A 163 12.19 -13.43 -13.27
N ASN A 164 13.12 -14.34 -13.00
CA ASN A 164 13.21 -15.62 -13.69
C ASN A 164 12.64 -16.76 -12.85
N ILE A 165 11.94 -17.70 -13.47
CA ILE A 165 11.33 -18.82 -12.76
C ILE A 165 12.42 -19.60 -12.01
N ASN A 166 12.16 -19.94 -10.75
CA ASN A 166 13.09 -20.56 -9.80
C ASN A 166 14.28 -19.70 -9.33
N GLU A 167 14.47 -18.51 -9.86
CA GLU A 167 15.45 -17.54 -9.35
C GLU A 167 15.14 -17.18 -7.90
N LYS A 168 16.19 -16.97 -7.11
CA LYS A 168 16.09 -16.65 -5.69
C LYS A 168 16.76 -15.31 -5.40
N LEU A 169 15.97 -14.36 -4.90
CA LEU A 169 16.49 -13.22 -4.17
C LEU A 169 16.85 -13.68 -2.75
N LYS A 170 18.12 -13.52 -2.37
CA LYS A 170 18.61 -13.82 -1.01
C LYS A 170 18.73 -12.52 -0.22
N LEU A 171 18.08 -12.48 0.94
CA LEU A 171 18.09 -11.36 1.88
C LEU A 171 18.65 -11.84 3.22
N ALA A 172 18.94 -10.91 4.12
CA ALA A 172 19.53 -11.22 5.41
C ALA A 172 18.65 -12.18 6.24
N SER A 173 17.33 -11.94 6.28
CA SER A 173 16.38 -12.76 7.06
C SER A 173 15.47 -13.65 6.22
N PHE A 174 15.45 -13.44 4.91
CA PHE A 174 14.47 -14.04 4.00
C PHE A 174 15.09 -14.55 2.70
N SER A 175 14.40 -15.46 2.04
CA SER A 175 14.66 -15.80 0.64
C SER A 175 13.35 -15.81 -0.13
N VAL A 176 13.34 -15.14 -1.28
CA VAL A 176 12.17 -15.00 -2.14
C VAL A 176 12.46 -15.73 -3.44
N ARG A 177 11.58 -16.65 -3.84
CA ARG A 177 11.74 -17.41 -5.07
C ARG A 177 10.55 -17.23 -6.00
N LEU A 178 10.79 -16.97 -7.28
CA LEU A 178 9.72 -16.98 -8.28
C LEU A 178 9.28 -18.42 -8.55
N ARG A 179 7.98 -18.71 -8.45
CA ARG A 179 7.40 -20.03 -8.75
C ARG A 179 6.75 -20.07 -10.12
N SER A 180 6.00 -19.04 -10.44
CA SER A 180 5.36 -18.85 -11.73
C SER A 180 5.18 -17.35 -11.96
N SER A 181 5.10 -16.95 -13.23
CA SER A 181 4.76 -15.60 -13.62
C SER A 181 3.92 -15.64 -14.89
N ASN A 182 2.94 -14.75 -14.96
CA ASN A 182 2.31 -14.34 -16.21
C ASN A 182 2.59 -12.83 -16.42
N LYS A 183 1.87 -12.17 -17.35
CA LYS A 183 2.12 -10.77 -17.73
C LYS A 183 2.03 -9.80 -16.54
N SER A 184 1.04 -9.97 -15.66
CA SER A 184 0.77 -9.06 -14.53
C SER A 184 1.03 -9.70 -13.16
N THR A 185 0.94 -11.02 -13.05
CA THR A 185 0.96 -11.74 -11.77
C THR A 185 2.19 -12.62 -11.65
N SER A 186 2.94 -12.46 -10.56
CA SER A 186 4.05 -13.30 -10.14
C SER A 186 3.70 -14.01 -8.84
N VAL A 187 3.85 -15.34 -8.80
CA VAL A 187 3.67 -16.13 -7.58
C VAL A 187 5.03 -16.37 -6.96
N LEU A 188 5.24 -15.82 -5.76
CA LEU A 188 6.48 -15.85 -5.03
C LEU A 188 6.38 -16.83 -3.85
N ALA A 189 7.46 -17.56 -3.57
CA ALA A 189 7.63 -18.32 -2.35
C ALA A 189 8.59 -17.56 -1.41
N LEU A 190 8.04 -16.96 -0.36
CA LEU A 190 8.77 -16.28 0.70
C LEU A 190 9.16 -17.28 1.79
N LYS A 191 10.45 -17.47 2.05
CA LYS A 191 10.98 -18.32 3.13
C LYS A 191 11.60 -17.46 4.22
N CYS A 192 11.16 -17.62 5.46
CA CYS A 192 11.86 -17.10 6.63
C CYS A 192 13.07 -17.99 6.94
N LEU A 193 14.28 -17.44 6.92
CA LEU A 193 15.50 -18.21 7.12
C LEU A 193 15.64 -18.74 8.55
N ARG A 194 15.19 -17.96 9.54
CA ARG A 194 15.22 -18.33 10.96
C ARG A 194 14.30 -19.50 11.30
N SER A 195 13.06 -19.49 10.80
CA SER A 195 12.06 -20.51 11.14
C SER A 195 11.96 -21.65 10.12
N GLY A 196 12.55 -21.48 8.93
CA GLY A 196 12.41 -22.42 7.81
C GLY A 196 11.03 -22.40 7.13
N ARG A 197 10.02 -21.75 7.73
CA ARG A 197 8.66 -21.65 7.20
C ARG A 197 8.61 -20.90 5.88
N LYS A 198 7.64 -21.27 5.04
CA LYS A 198 7.39 -20.68 3.73
C LYS A 198 5.97 -20.17 3.63
N ARG A 199 5.78 -19.10 2.86
CA ARG A 199 4.49 -18.53 2.49
C ARG A 199 4.45 -18.26 0.99
N THR A 200 3.26 -18.37 0.41
CA THR A 200 3.00 -17.95 -0.96
C THR A 200 2.58 -16.49 -0.94
N ILE A 201 3.22 -15.67 -1.78
CA ILE A 201 2.92 -14.26 -1.95
C ILE A 201 2.57 -14.04 -3.42
N TYR A 202 1.44 -13.39 -3.69
CA TYR A 202 1.01 -12.99 -5.02
C TYR A 202 1.44 -11.55 -5.24
N HIS A 203 2.29 -11.32 -6.24
CA HIS A 203 2.75 -9.99 -6.64
C HIS A 203 2.06 -9.63 -7.95
N ILE A 204 1.12 -8.69 -7.91
CA ILE A 204 0.25 -8.32 -9.02
C ILE A 204 0.61 -6.89 -9.43
N LYS A 205 1.00 -6.70 -10.68
CA LYS A 205 1.47 -5.44 -11.24
C LYS A 205 0.44 -4.86 -12.20
N PHE A 206 0.17 -3.57 -12.04
CA PHE A 206 -0.56 -2.75 -12.99
C PHE A 206 0.38 -1.73 -13.63
N THR A 207 0.50 -1.79 -14.96
CA THR A 207 1.45 -0.95 -15.72
C THR A 207 0.76 0.02 -16.68
N ASP A 208 -0.55 -0.13 -16.89
CA ASP A 208 -1.30 0.61 -17.92
C ASP A 208 -1.77 1.96 -17.38
N VAL A 209 -0.82 2.74 -16.88
CA VAL A 209 -1.02 4.10 -16.34
C VAL A 209 -0.31 5.14 -17.21
N ASP A 210 -0.91 6.32 -17.31
CA ASP A 210 -0.34 7.48 -17.97
C ASP A 210 0.75 8.19 -17.14
N ASP A 211 1.18 9.36 -17.61
CA ASP A 211 2.20 10.13 -16.92
C ASP A 211 1.80 10.71 -15.57
N CYS A 212 0.49 10.79 -15.32
CA CYS A 212 -0.12 11.30 -14.09
C CYS A 212 -0.61 10.17 -13.17
N CYS A 213 -0.18 8.91 -13.42
CA CYS A 213 -0.63 7.72 -12.71
C CYS A 213 -2.14 7.44 -12.85
N THR A 214 -2.78 7.94 -13.91
CA THR A 214 -4.17 7.65 -14.24
C THR A 214 -4.22 6.41 -15.14
N PRO A 215 -5.09 5.43 -14.86
CA PRO A 215 -5.26 4.29 -15.76
C PRO A 215 -5.65 4.74 -17.18
N ILE A 216 -4.97 4.21 -18.19
CA ILE A 216 -5.21 4.53 -19.61
C ILE A 216 -6.57 3.97 -20.07
N SER A 217 -6.99 2.86 -19.47
CA SER A 217 -8.27 2.20 -19.73
C SER A 217 -8.94 1.81 -18.43
N SER A 218 -10.21 2.17 -18.28
CA SER A 218 -11.06 1.73 -17.16
C SER A 218 -11.18 0.21 -17.12
N ASP A 219 -11.32 -0.44 -18.26
CA ASP A 219 -11.50 -1.89 -18.35
C ASP A 219 -10.24 -2.63 -17.89
N SER A 220 -9.05 -2.13 -18.26
CA SER A 220 -7.78 -2.69 -17.79
C SER A 220 -7.63 -2.56 -16.27
N PHE A 221 -7.98 -1.39 -15.73
CA PHE A 221 -7.93 -1.15 -14.28
C PHE A 221 -8.94 -1.99 -13.50
N LEU A 222 -10.18 -2.08 -13.98
CA LEU A 222 -11.21 -2.92 -13.36
C LEU A 222 -10.81 -4.41 -13.42
N GLY A 223 -10.24 -4.88 -14.53
CA GLY A 223 -9.70 -6.23 -14.63
C GLY A 223 -8.55 -6.49 -13.65
N PHE A 224 -7.72 -5.48 -13.36
CA PHE A 224 -6.70 -5.55 -12.31
C PHE A 224 -7.32 -5.66 -10.91
N VAL A 225 -8.29 -4.80 -10.58
CA VAL A 225 -9.02 -4.84 -9.29
C VAL A 225 -9.70 -6.19 -9.09
N ASP A 226 -10.39 -6.71 -10.10
CA ASP A 226 -11.01 -8.04 -10.07
C ASP A 226 -9.98 -9.16 -9.82
N THR A 227 -8.79 -9.04 -10.41
CA THR A 227 -7.72 -10.02 -10.21
C THR A 227 -7.20 -9.99 -8.77
N VAL A 228 -6.98 -8.79 -8.22
CA VAL A 228 -6.59 -8.61 -6.82
C VAL A 228 -7.65 -9.20 -5.89
N GLY A 229 -8.93 -8.85 -6.10
CA GLY A 229 -10.06 -9.37 -5.31
C GLY A 229 -10.15 -10.90 -5.32
N LYS A 230 -10.06 -11.52 -6.50
CA LYS A 230 -10.07 -12.99 -6.62
C LYS A 230 -8.94 -13.67 -5.85
N VAL A 231 -7.74 -13.09 -5.86
CA VAL A 231 -6.60 -13.67 -5.11
C VAL A 231 -6.79 -13.50 -3.61
N ILE A 232 -7.34 -12.37 -3.17
CA ILE A 232 -7.69 -12.14 -1.76
C ILE A 232 -8.70 -13.19 -1.29
N ASP A 233 -9.75 -13.45 -2.08
CA ASP A 233 -10.77 -14.45 -1.76
C ASP A 233 -10.19 -15.88 -1.68
N ILE A 234 -9.30 -16.24 -2.61
CA ILE A 234 -8.59 -17.54 -2.59
C ILE A 234 -7.71 -17.66 -1.33
N GLY A 235 -7.04 -16.58 -0.93
CA GLY A 235 -6.19 -16.55 0.26
C GLY A 235 -6.98 -16.56 1.58
N GLY A 236 -8.23 -16.10 1.58
CA GLY A 236 -9.11 -16.08 2.75
C GLY A 236 -9.74 -17.43 3.11
N GLY A 237 -9.85 -18.36 2.14
CA GLY A 237 -10.52 -19.65 2.33
C GLY A 237 -9.84 -20.60 3.34
N ASP A 238 -8.52 -20.49 3.54
CA ASP A 238 -7.75 -21.33 4.47
C ASP A 238 -7.38 -20.62 5.79
N ILE A 239 -7.78 -19.34 5.95
CA ILE A 239 -7.38 -18.52 7.09
C ILE A 239 -8.63 -18.09 7.85
N VAL A 240 -9.11 -18.96 8.74
CA VAL A 240 -10.12 -18.60 9.75
C VAL A 240 -9.54 -17.48 10.62
N GLY A 241 -9.95 -16.23 10.34
CA GLY A 241 -9.73 -15.07 11.21
C GLY A 241 -8.52 -14.17 10.95
N GLY A 242 -7.94 -14.16 9.74
CA GLY A 242 -6.82 -13.26 9.42
C GLY A 242 -7.16 -12.25 8.32
N SER A 243 -7.14 -10.96 8.65
CA SER A 243 -7.10 -9.87 7.66
C SER A 243 -6.01 -10.16 6.63
N THR A 244 -6.39 -10.40 5.38
CA THR A 244 -5.46 -10.43 4.24
C THR A 244 -5.02 -9.01 3.99
N ALA A 245 -4.00 -8.56 4.74
CA ALA A 245 -3.39 -7.27 4.50
C ALA A 245 -2.79 -7.27 3.09
N GLU A 246 -3.33 -6.40 2.24
CA GLU A 246 -2.78 -6.09 0.93
C GLU A 246 -1.75 -4.97 1.08
N VAL A 247 -0.65 -5.09 0.34
CA VAL A 247 0.32 -3.99 0.23
C VAL A 247 0.13 -3.29 -1.10
N GLU A 248 -0.27 -2.03 -1.06
CA GLU A 248 -0.22 -1.15 -2.23
C GLU A 248 1.13 -0.43 -2.25
N VAL A 249 1.86 -0.60 -3.35
CA VAL A 249 3.15 0.06 -3.56
C VAL A 249 2.95 1.25 -4.47
N ALA A 250 3.04 2.45 -3.89
CA ALA A 250 2.93 3.73 -4.59
C ALA A 250 4.27 4.48 -4.58
N GLU A 251 4.41 5.48 -5.46
CA GLU A 251 5.53 6.44 -5.46
C GLU A 251 5.05 7.87 -5.22
#